data_AF-A0A0N4UMD2-F1
#
_entry.id   AF-A0A0N4UMD2-F1
#
_cell.length_a   1.000
_cell.length_b   1.000
_cell.length_c   1.000
_cell.angle_alpha   90.00
_cell.angle_beta   90.00
_cell.angle_gamma   90.00
#
_symmetry.space_group_name_H-M   'P 1'
#
loop_
_entity.id
_entity.type
_entity.pdbx_description
1 polymer ?
#
loop_
_entity_poly.entity_id
_entity_poly.type
_entity_poly.pdbx_seq_one_letter_code
_entity_poly.pdbx_strand_id
1 'polypeptide(L)'
;MQLQKPLTSTSKLVNSDNILYLLWDESENTNRLIGFLKIGHKQLFLYDNQMKTYQGTLIALLDFYIHFSCQRKGFGKKLFDFMLEKENVEPHEIAFDNPSVTLLCFLAKKYGLTNPIWQNTNFVVFPDLFKSNEMDEKCIRNMEDSMASDSSAASRSNEARLRKAHILSSKPLW
;
A
#
# COMPACT_ATOMS: atom_id res chain seq x y z
N MET A 1 -14.90 -9.64 5.47
CA MET A 1 -15.35 -9.29 4.12
C MET A 1 -15.19 -10.51 3.24
N GLN A 2 -16.26 -10.99 2.60
CA GLN A 2 -16.18 -12.11 1.66
C GLN A 2 -15.86 -11.55 0.28
N LEU A 3 -14.75 -11.99 -0.32
CA LEU A 3 -14.36 -11.56 -1.66
C LEU A 3 -15.31 -12.17 -2.69
N GLN A 4 -15.89 -11.32 -3.55
CA GLN A 4 -16.76 -11.76 -4.64
C GLN A 4 -15.97 -12.45 -5.77
N LYS A 5 -14.71 -12.05 -5.95
CA LYS A 5 -13.80 -12.57 -6.97
C LYS A 5 -12.39 -12.73 -6.38
N PRO A 6 -11.58 -13.69 -6.85
CA PRO A 6 -10.19 -13.81 -6.43
C PRO A 6 -9.43 -12.50 -6.64
N LEU A 7 -8.72 -12.03 -5.61
CA LEU A 7 -7.92 -10.81 -5.69
C LEU A 7 -6.73 -10.98 -6.65
N THR A 8 -6.05 -12.11 -6.51
CA THR A 8 -4.86 -12.49 -7.30
C THR A 8 -5.15 -13.79 -8.04
N SER A 9 -4.97 -13.77 -9.37
CA SER A 9 -5.09 -14.94 -10.25
C SER A 9 -3.98 -14.91 -11.29
N THR A 10 -3.65 -16.07 -11.88
CA THR A 10 -2.64 -16.18 -12.95
C THR A 10 -2.98 -15.26 -14.13
N SER A 11 -4.25 -15.25 -14.57
CA SER A 11 -4.72 -14.38 -15.63
C SER A 11 -4.56 -12.89 -15.33
N LYS A 12 -4.75 -12.45 -14.08
CA LYS A 12 -4.54 -11.04 -13.69
C LYS A 12 -3.07 -10.69 -13.62
N LEU A 13 -2.24 -11.61 -13.11
CA LEU A 13 -0.80 -11.41 -13.01
C LEU A 13 -0.15 -11.26 -14.39
N VAL A 14 -0.50 -12.14 -15.34
CA VAL A 14 0.04 -12.10 -16.72
C VAL A 14 -0.33 -10.80 -17.45
N ASN A 15 -1.47 -10.20 -17.12
CA ASN A 15 -1.94 -8.95 -17.73
C ASN A 15 -1.58 -7.70 -16.89
N SER A 16 -0.56 -7.77 -16.05
CA SER A 16 -0.15 -6.65 -15.19
C SER A 16 1.36 -6.62 -14.97
N ASP A 17 1.92 -5.43 -14.79
CA ASP A 17 3.34 -5.26 -14.39
C ASP A 17 3.55 -5.44 -12.88
N ASN A 18 2.67 -6.22 -12.22
CA ASN A 18 2.77 -6.47 -10.80
C ASN A 18 3.83 -7.55 -10.54
N ILE A 19 4.57 -7.39 -9.45
CA ILE A 19 5.62 -8.33 -9.04
C ILE A 19 5.06 -9.20 -7.93
N LEU A 20 5.26 -10.52 -8.05
CA LEU A 20 4.85 -11.51 -7.06
C LEU A 20 6.07 -12.14 -6.40
N TYR A 21 6.26 -11.85 -5.12
CA TYR A 21 7.24 -12.50 -4.26
C TYR A 21 6.61 -13.74 -3.62
N LEU A 22 7.29 -14.88 -3.76
CA LEU A 22 6.86 -16.16 -3.19
C LEU A 22 7.84 -16.61 -2.11
N LEU A 23 7.30 -17.11 -1.01
CA LEU A 23 8.07 -17.82 0.01
C LEU A 23 7.58 -19.26 0.07
N TRP A 24 8.47 -20.22 -0.16
CA TRP A 24 8.19 -21.64 -0.01
C TRP A 24 9.23 -22.30 0.89
N ASP A 25 8.84 -23.44 1.46
CA ASP A 25 9.70 -24.37 2.18
C ASP A 25 10.15 -25.45 1.21
N GLU A 26 11.45 -25.75 1.22
CA GLU A 26 12.04 -26.84 0.47
C GLU A 26 12.37 -27.95 1.48
N SER A 27 11.48 -28.93 1.55
CA SER A 27 11.69 -30.17 2.31
C SER A 27 12.10 -31.28 1.35
N GLU A 28 12.80 -32.31 1.84
CA GLU A 28 13.45 -33.33 0.97
C GLU A 28 12.56 -33.95 -0.12
N ASN A 29 11.24 -34.01 0.11
CA ASN A 29 10.29 -34.58 -0.87
C ASN A 29 9.14 -33.64 -1.27
N THR A 30 9.03 -32.43 -0.70
CA THR A 30 7.91 -31.53 -1.04
C THR A 30 8.31 -30.05 -1.02
N ASN A 31 7.88 -29.33 -2.07
CA ASN A 31 7.90 -27.88 -2.11
C ASN A 31 6.56 -27.35 -1.58
N ARG A 32 6.59 -26.71 -0.42
CA ARG A 32 5.38 -26.19 0.22
C ARG A 32 5.36 -24.67 0.17
N LEU A 33 4.38 -24.09 -0.52
CA LEU A 33 4.16 -22.65 -0.48
C LEU A 33 3.78 -22.19 0.94
N ILE A 34 4.57 -21.28 1.50
CA ILE A 34 4.35 -20.68 2.82
C ILE A 34 3.48 -19.43 2.69
N GLY A 35 3.72 -18.61 1.67
CA GLY A 35 2.99 -17.37 1.46
C GLY A 35 3.48 -16.59 0.26
N PHE A 36 2.81 -15.47 0.00
CA PHE A 36 3.14 -14.58 -1.11
C PHE A 36 2.90 -13.12 -0.74
N LEU A 37 3.55 -12.25 -1.50
CA LEU A 37 3.46 -10.81 -1.40
C LEU A 37 3.42 -10.25 -2.83
N LYS A 38 2.41 -9.46 -3.16
CA LYS A 38 2.22 -8.84 -4.46
C LYS A 38 2.35 -7.34 -4.34
N ILE A 39 3.23 -6.76 -5.15
CA ILE A 39 3.36 -5.31 -5.29
C ILE A 39 3.08 -4.87 -6.73
N GLY A 40 2.93 -3.56 -6.92
CA GLY A 40 3.07 -2.96 -8.24
C GLY A 40 3.18 -1.45 -8.14
N HIS A 41 3.77 -0.83 -9.16
CA HIS A 41 3.78 0.62 -9.25
C HIS A 41 2.39 1.16 -9.53
N LYS A 42 2.00 2.24 -8.84
CA LYS A 42 0.71 2.89 -8.98
C LYS A 42 0.90 4.40 -9.02
N GLN A 43 0.25 5.03 -10.00
CA GLN A 43 0.08 6.48 -10.02
C GLN A 43 -0.96 6.85 -8.96
N LEU A 44 -0.52 7.50 -7.89
CA LEU A 44 -1.37 7.87 -6.76
C LEU A 44 -1.47 9.39 -6.64
N PHE A 45 -2.64 9.81 -6.18
CA PHE A 45 -2.97 11.16 -5.73
C PHE A 45 -3.15 11.07 -4.22
N LEU A 46 -2.26 11.72 -3.48
CA LEU A 46 -2.16 11.59 -2.03
C LEU A 46 -2.33 12.94 -1.36
N TYR A 47 -2.74 12.90 -0.10
CA TYR A 47 -2.70 14.04 0.80
C TYR A 47 -2.06 13.67 2.12
N ASP A 48 -1.36 14.63 2.71
CA ASP A 48 -0.78 14.51 4.04
C ASP A 48 -1.77 14.96 5.13
N ASN A 49 -1.30 15.00 6.38
CA ASN A 49 -2.12 15.47 7.51
C ASN A 49 -2.43 16.98 7.48
N GLN A 50 -1.71 17.76 6.68
CA GLN A 50 -1.93 19.19 6.47
C GLN A 50 -2.82 19.45 5.25
N MET A 51 -3.35 18.39 4.61
CA MET A 51 -4.13 18.43 3.38
C MET A 51 -3.35 18.91 2.15
N LYS A 52 -2.02 19.00 2.23
CA LYS A 52 -1.18 19.28 1.08
C LYS A 52 -1.26 18.10 0.12
N THR A 53 -1.38 18.40 -1.17
CA THR A 53 -1.61 17.40 -2.20
C THR A 53 -0.35 17.04 -2.97
N TYR A 54 -0.30 15.77 -3.32
CA TYR A 54 0.87 15.10 -3.81
C TYR A 54 0.48 14.17 -4.96
N GLN A 55 1.29 14.12 -6.01
CA GLN A 55 1.11 13.16 -7.10
C GLN A 55 2.41 12.44 -7.41
N GLY A 56 2.33 11.12 -7.54
CA GLY A 56 3.51 10.31 -7.66
C GLY A 56 3.26 8.89 -8.14
N THR A 57 4.32 8.26 -8.66
CA THR A 57 4.33 6.81 -8.91
C THR A 57 5.03 6.15 -7.75
N LEU A 58 4.29 5.32 -7.01
CA LEU A 58 4.77 4.65 -5.81
C LEU A 58 4.67 3.15 -5.93
N ILE A 59 5.53 2.44 -5.22
CA ILE A 59 5.31 1.02 -4.95
C ILE A 59 4.11 0.88 -4.03
N ALA A 60 3.16 0.05 -4.46
CA ALA A 60 1.99 -0.29 -3.68
C ALA A 60 2.01 -1.77 -3.28
N LEU A 61 1.80 -2.07 -2.00
CA LEU A 61 1.47 -3.41 -1.54
C LEU A 61 -0.01 -3.70 -1.84
N LEU A 62 -0.25 -4.64 -2.74
CA LEU A 62 -1.58 -4.93 -3.30
C LEU A 62 -2.21 -6.21 -2.76
N ASP A 63 -1.39 -7.17 -2.32
CA ASP A 63 -1.85 -8.41 -1.71
C ASP A 63 -0.74 -8.99 -0.84
N PHE A 64 -1.07 -9.51 0.33
CA PHE A 64 -0.09 -10.08 1.25
C PHE A 64 -0.72 -11.17 2.10
N TYR A 65 -0.21 -12.38 1.95
CA TYR A 65 -0.78 -13.55 2.59
C TYR A 65 0.30 -14.54 3.02
N ILE A 66 0.18 -14.99 4.27
CA ILE A 66 0.92 -16.12 4.82
C ILE A 66 -0.09 -17.20 5.18
N HIS A 67 0.16 -18.44 4.76
CA HIS A 67 -0.67 -19.58 5.08
C HIS A 67 -0.90 -19.66 6.60
N PHE A 68 -2.14 -19.83 7.03
CA PHE A 68 -2.54 -19.70 8.44
C PHE A 68 -1.70 -20.57 9.40
N SER A 69 -1.35 -21.81 9.01
CA SER A 69 -0.51 -22.73 9.82
C SER A 69 0.94 -22.27 9.99
N CYS A 70 1.37 -21.26 9.23
CA CYS A 70 2.70 -20.70 9.20
C CYS A 70 2.74 -19.28 9.76
N GLN A 71 1.59 -18.69 10.11
CA GLN A 71 1.54 -17.34 10.68
C GLN A 71 2.24 -17.27 12.04
N ARG A 72 2.69 -16.06 12.39
CA ARG A 72 3.39 -15.75 13.65
C ARG A 72 4.76 -16.43 13.85
N LYS A 73 5.28 -17.14 12.84
CA LYS A 73 6.61 -17.78 12.84
C LYS A 73 7.73 -16.94 12.19
N GLY A 74 7.49 -15.66 11.94
CA GLY A 74 8.48 -14.75 11.33
C GLY A 74 8.50 -14.72 9.81
N PHE A 75 7.84 -15.65 9.12
CA PHE A 75 7.81 -15.72 7.65
C PHE A 75 7.30 -14.45 6.96
N GLY A 76 6.29 -13.79 7.54
CA GLY A 76 5.81 -12.51 7.00
C GLY A 76 6.87 -11.43 7.00
N LYS A 77 7.70 -11.36 8.06
CA LYS A 77 8.83 -10.41 8.12
C LYS A 77 9.90 -10.80 7.08
N LYS A 78 10.28 -12.08 7.02
CA LYS A 78 11.26 -12.59 6.05
C LYS A 78 10.88 -12.24 4.60
N LEU A 79 9.62 -12.48 4.22
CA LEU A 79 9.12 -12.20 2.88
C LEU A 79 9.07 -10.69 2.59
N PHE A 80 8.64 -9.90 3.57
CA PHE A 80 8.54 -8.45 3.42
C PHE A 80 9.93 -7.79 3.35
N ASP A 81 10.86 -8.19 4.22
CA ASP A 81 12.26 -7.72 4.20
C ASP A 81 12.94 -8.02 2.86
N PHE A 82 12.72 -9.21 2.30
CA PHE A 82 13.28 -9.56 0.99
C PHE A 82 12.73 -8.67 -0.13
N MET A 83 11.44 -8.34 -0.09
CA MET A 83 10.86 -7.39 -1.06
C MET A 83 11.46 -5.98 -0.88
N LEU A 84 11.62 -5.50 0.36
CA LEU A 84 12.26 -4.19 0.62
C LEU A 84 13.69 -4.13 0.07
N GLU A 85 14.47 -5.19 0.28
CA GLU A 85 15.85 -5.28 -0.23
C GLU A 85 15.89 -5.28 -1.76
N LYS A 86 14.98 -6.01 -2.41
CA LYS A 86 14.95 -6.10 -3.89
C LYS A 86 14.44 -4.85 -4.57
N GLU A 87 13.45 -4.20 -3.97
CA GLU A 87 12.91 -2.95 -4.49
C GLU A 87 13.73 -1.72 -4.06
N ASN A 88 14.68 -1.90 -3.12
CA ASN A 88 15.50 -0.83 -2.54
C ASN A 88 14.65 0.35 -2.04
N VAL A 89 13.67 0.04 -1.21
CA VAL A 89 12.77 1.02 -0.59
C VAL A 89 12.61 0.79 0.90
N GLU A 90 12.35 1.88 1.62
CA GLU A 90 12.01 1.85 3.03
C GLU A 90 10.51 1.56 3.25
N PRO A 91 10.11 0.94 4.37
CA PRO A 91 8.71 0.61 4.65
C PRO A 91 7.73 1.78 4.58
N HIS A 92 8.18 2.99 4.94
CA HIS A 92 7.34 4.20 4.92
C HIS A 92 7.13 4.76 3.51
N GLU A 93 7.89 4.31 2.52
CA GLU A 93 7.77 4.73 1.11
C GLU A 93 6.71 3.94 0.34
N ILE A 94 6.17 2.88 0.95
CA ILE A 94 5.18 1.99 0.34
C ILE A 94 3.76 2.48 0.63
N ALA A 95 2.93 2.49 -0.41
CA ALA A 95 1.48 2.64 -0.26
C ALA A 95 0.82 1.27 -0.01
N PHE A 96 -0.14 1.20 0.90
CA PHE A 96 -0.82 -0.05 1.27
C PHE A 96 -2.26 -0.03 0.77
N ASP A 97 -2.63 -0.94 -0.14
CA ASP A 97 -3.99 -1.03 -0.68
C ASP A 97 -4.92 -1.72 0.34
N ASN A 98 -5.87 -0.97 0.89
CA ASN A 98 -6.91 -1.44 1.81
C ASN A 98 -6.39 -2.41 2.90
N PRO A 99 -5.40 -2.00 3.71
CA PRO A 99 -4.73 -2.89 4.64
C PRO A 99 -5.66 -3.37 5.76
N SER A 100 -5.59 -4.66 6.09
CA SER A 100 -6.27 -5.20 7.26
C SER A 100 -5.67 -4.65 8.57
N VAL A 101 -6.46 -4.67 9.66
CA VAL A 101 -5.97 -4.34 11.00
C VAL A 101 -4.75 -5.20 11.37
N THR A 102 -4.77 -6.49 11.02
CA THR A 102 -3.64 -7.41 11.25
C THR A 102 -2.37 -6.96 10.53
N LEU A 103 -2.49 -6.47 9.29
CA LEU A 103 -1.37 -5.92 8.53
C LEU A 103 -0.86 -4.63 9.17
N LEU A 104 -1.74 -3.70 9.53
CA LEU A 104 -1.34 -2.46 10.23
C LEU A 104 -0.61 -2.76 11.55
N CYS A 105 -1.08 -3.71 12.35
CA CYS A 105 -0.37 -4.15 13.56
C CYS A 105 0.99 -4.79 13.25
N PHE A 106 1.10 -5.53 12.15
CA PHE A 106 2.38 -6.08 11.70
C PHE A 106 3.37 -4.97 11.33
N LEU A 107 2.92 -3.97 10.55
CA LEU A 107 3.74 -2.83 10.14
C LEU A 107 4.21 -2.01 11.34
N ALA A 108 3.29 -1.68 12.26
CA ALA A 108 3.63 -0.97 13.49
C ALA A 108 4.66 -1.73 14.34
N LYS A 109 4.48 -3.04 14.52
CA LYS A 109 5.37 -3.88 15.35
C LYS A 109 6.74 -4.15 14.73
N LYS A 110 6.83 -4.27 13.40
CA LYS A 110 8.05 -4.71 12.72
C LYS A 110 8.86 -3.58 12.10
N TYR A 111 8.20 -2.47 11.75
CA TYR A 111 8.82 -1.35 11.04
C TYR A 111 8.54 0.00 11.69
N GLY A 112 7.87 0.03 12.87
CA GLY A 112 7.59 1.29 13.57
C GLY A 112 6.57 2.20 12.87
N LEU A 113 5.91 1.72 11.82
CA LEU A 113 4.94 2.50 11.05
C LEU A 113 3.67 2.73 11.87
N THR A 114 3.58 3.92 12.45
CA THR A 114 2.46 4.37 13.30
C THR A 114 1.79 5.60 12.68
N ASN A 115 0.55 5.89 13.11
CA ASN A 115 -0.25 7.01 12.61
C ASN A 115 -0.55 6.94 11.10
N PRO A 116 -1.21 5.86 10.62
CA PRO A 116 -1.54 5.71 9.20
C PRO A 116 -2.44 6.84 8.68
N ILE A 117 -2.12 7.36 7.50
CA ILE A 117 -2.90 8.38 6.79
C ILE A 117 -3.74 7.68 5.72
N TRP A 118 -5.03 7.58 6.01
CA TRP A 118 -6.02 6.95 5.13
C TRP A 118 -6.45 7.88 4.02
N GLN A 119 -6.20 7.47 2.77
CA GLN A 119 -6.60 8.16 1.55
C GLN A 119 -8.05 7.86 1.17
N ASN A 120 -8.62 8.63 0.25
CA ASN A 120 -9.98 8.42 -0.26
C ASN A 120 -10.09 7.19 -1.19
N THR A 121 -8.98 6.72 -1.75
CA THR A 121 -8.87 5.55 -2.64
C THR A 121 -8.65 4.24 -1.88
N ASN A 122 -8.87 4.22 -0.56
CA ASN A 122 -8.56 3.12 0.37
C ASN A 122 -7.07 2.79 0.55
N PHE A 123 -6.19 3.50 -0.15
CA PHE A 123 -4.77 3.44 0.13
C PHE A 123 -4.46 4.03 1.51
N VAL A 124 -3.47 3.44 2.17
CA VAL A 124 -2.90 3.94 3.42
C VAL A 124 -1.43 4.22 3.18
N VAL A 125 -0.99 5.38 3.64
CA VAL A 125 0.42 5.79 3.63
C VAL A 125 0.82 6.26 5.03
N PHE A 126 2.10 6.49 5.26
CA PHE A 126 2.61 6.94 6.55
C PHE A 126 3.24 8.33 6.44
N PRO A 127 3.26 9.14 7.52
CA PRO A 127 3.70 10.53 7.47
C PRO A 127 5.11 10.72 6.90
N ASP A 128 6.01 9.77 7.17
CA ASP A 128 7.41 9.85 6.73
C ASP A 128 7.56 9.74 5.20
N LEU A 129 6.52 9.25 4.48
CA LEU A 129 6.45 9.31 3.02
C LEU A 129 6.62 10.74 2.49
N PHE A 130 6.14 11.74 3.23
CA PHE A 130 6.13 13.14 2.81
C PHE A 130 7.32 13.94 3.34
N LYS A 131 8.18 13.35 4.18
CA LYS A 131 9.33 14.02 4.80
C LYS A 131 10.60 13.97 3.96
N SER A 132 10.62 13.14 2.91
CA SER A 132 11.76 13.02 2.00
C SER A 132 11.92 14.30 1.17
N ASN A 133 12.49 15.35 1.77
CA ASN A 133 12.80 16.60 1.09
C ASN A 133 14.05 16.53 0.18
N GLU A 134 14.80 15.41 0.15
CA GLU A 134 16.11 15.38 -0.54
C GLU A 134 16.49 14.06 -1.25
N MET A 135 15.56 13.13 -1.53
CA MET A 135 15.87 11.97 -2.38
C MET A 135 15.01 11.96 -3.63
N ASP A 136 15.58 12.54 -4.69
CA ASP A 136 15.13 12.56 -6.09
C ASP A 136 13.69 13.01 -6.35
N GLU A 137 13.51 13.92 -7.30
CA GLU A 137 12.20 14.38 -7.84
C GLU A 137 11.29 13.26 -8.42
N LYS A 138 11.53 11.98 -8.12
CA LYS A 138 10.96 10.85 -8.87
C LYS A 138 9.70 10.26 -8.26
N CYS A 139 9.57 10.14 -6.94
CA CYS A 139 8.47 9.34 -6.38
C CYS A 139 7.16 10.11 -6.23
N ILE A 140 7.19 11.29 -5.62
CA ILE A 140 6.00 12.11 -5.37
C ILE A 140 6.36 13.59 -5.47
N ARG A 141 5.55 14.39 -6.18
CA ARG A 141 5.71 15.83 -6.29
C ARG A 141 4.57 16.57 -5.61
N ASN A 142 4.90 17.69 -4.96
CA ASN A 142 3.90 18.65 -4.49
C ASN A 142 3.12 19.16 -5.69
N MET A 143 1.79 19.15 -5.61
CA MET A 143 0.98 19.75 -6.67
C MET A 143 1.08 21.26 -6.67
N GLU A 144 1.21 21.89 -5.50
CA GLU A 144 1.33 23.36 -5.40
C GLU A 144 2.54 23.90 -6.18
N ASP A 145 3.69 23.21 -6.12
CA ASP A 145 4.88 23.54 -6.92
C ASP A 145 4.62 23.39 -8.44
N SER A 146 3.64 22.58 -8.82
CA SER A 146 3.22 22.33 -10.20
C SER A 146 2.08 23.25 -10.68
N MET A 147 1.36 23.89 -9.74
CA MET A 147 0.06 24.56 -9.94
C MET A 147 0.17 26.05 -10.28
N ALA A 148 1.29 26.50 -10.83
CA ALA A 148 1.30 27.78 -11.55
C ALA A 148 0.34 27.79 -12.78
N SER A 149 -0.42 26.72 -13.09
CA SER A 149 -1.35 26.71 -14.23
C SER A 149 -2.64 25.86 -14.18
N ASP A 150 -3.05 25.15 -13.11
CA ASP A 150 -4.33 24.37 -13.17
C ASP A 150 -5.18 24.36 -11.88
N SER A 151 -6.46 24.71 -12.03
CA SER A 151 -7.48 24.84 -10.97
C SER A 151 -8.27 23.54 -10.70
N SER A 152 -8.06 22.49 -11.51
CA SER A 152 -8.81 21.23 -11.42
C SER A 152 -8.50 20.40 -10.15
N ALA A 153 -7.28 20.52 -9.59
CA ALA A 153 -6.81 19.68 -8.48
C ALA A 153 -7.52 19.97 -7.15
N ALA A 154 -7.78 21.25 -6.85
CA ALA A 154 -8.49 21.67 -5.63
C ALA A 154 -9.94 21.15 -5.56
N SER A 155 -10.56 20.92 -6.73
CA SER A 155 -11.92 20.35 -6.78
C SER A 155 -11.93 18.86 -6.37
N ARG A 156 -10.88 18.10 -6.74
CA ARG A 156 -10.77 16.66 -6.41
C ARG A 156 -10.54 16.42 -4.92
N SER A 157 -9.77 17.27 -4.24
CA SER A 157 -9.54 17.17 -2.79
C SER A 157 -10.81 17.49 -1.99
N ASN A 158 -11.60 18.49 -2.45
CA ASN A 158 -12.91 18.78 -1.85
C ASN A 158 -13.92 17.64 -2.05
N GLU A 159 -13.99 17.05 -3.24
CA GLU A 159 -14.88 15.92 -3.50
C GLU A 159 -14.52 14.69 -2.65
N ALA A 160 -13.21 14.45 -2.42
CA ALA A 160 -12.73 13.42 -1.51
C ALA A 160 -13.25 13.60 -0.07
N ARG A 161 -13.28 14.86 0.41
CA ARG A 161 -13.78 15.23 1.75
C ARG A 161 -15.29 14.95 1.88
N LEU A 162 -16.07 15.30 0.85
CA LEU A 162 -17.52 15.07 0.81
C LEU A 162 -17.86 13.57 0.84
N ARG A 163 -17.10 12.74 0.13
CA ARG A 163 -17.29 11.28 0.16
C ARG A 163 -16.95 10.68 1.53
N LYS A 164 -15.94 11.17 2.24
CA LYS A 164 -15.54 10.64 3.56
C LYS A 164 -16.52 11.05 4.67
N ALA A 165 -17.03 12.28 4.64
CA ALA A 165 -18.13 12.70 5.52
C ALA A 165 -19.37 11.80 5.29
N HIS A 166 -19.66 11.46 4.04
CA HIS A 166 -20.75 10.55 3.71
C HIS A 166 -20.50 9.10 4.17
N ILE A 167 -19.30 8.53 3.95
CA ILE A 167 -18.97 7.13 4.34
C ILE A 167 -18.92 6.97 5.87
N LEU A 168 -18.37 7.95 6.60
CA LEU A 168 -18.32 7.91 8.07
C LEU A 168 -19.68 8.27 8.72
N SER A 169 -20.51 9.08 8.04
CA SER A 169 -21.87 9.41 8.51
C SER A 169 -22.92 8.39 8.08
N SER A 170 -22.65 7.57 7.07
CA SER A 170 -23.58 6.52 6.65
C SER A 170 -23.58 5.43 7.71
N LYS A 171 -24.74 5.18 8.31
CA LYS A 171 -24.94 3.99 9.14
C LYS A 171 -24.60 2.77 8.28
N PRO A 172 -23.76 1.85 8.77
CA PRO A 172 -23.38 0.69 7.99
C PRO A 172 -24.64 -0.11 7.66
N LEU A 173 -24.81 -0.41 6.37
CA LEU A 173 -25.87 -1.30 5.90
C LEU A 173 -25.46 -2.74 6.22
N TRP A 174 -25.61 -3.12 7.48
CA TRP A 174 -25.88 -4.49 7.90
C TRP A 174 -27.05 -4.47 8.87
#